data_AF-A0A2G2IJP2-F1
#
_entry.id   AF-A0A2G2IJP2-F1
#
_cell.length_a   1.000
_cell.length_b   1.000
_cell.length_c   1.000
_cell.angle_alpha   90.00
_cell.angle_beta   90.00
_cell.angle_gamma   90.00
#
_symmetry.space_group_name_H-M   'P 1'
#
loop_
_entity.id
_entity.type
_entity.pdbx_description
1 polymer ?
#
loop_
_entity_poly.entity_id
_entity_poly.type
_entity_poly.pdbx_seq_one_letter_code
_entity_poly.pdbx_strand_id
1 'polypeptide(L)'
;MCRRCSIICKIILCVVLSLIALVFIAFGYLSILRGEMLVERKSRLVNIIDKTEAIFQRYDLYYQSGVLSLEQAQKQALQRLSLLDGNYIFVFDDDYTLLASLGSVDDSNPNVKMLQDTNGDFTYQMIHEQAKQLTAGTFVSYCFPLFIGGKTVRKISYSKRFPAWGWTYGAGVYIDDIDSSISHTLISFDELVV
;
A
#
# COMPACT_ATOMS: atom_id res chain seq x y z
N MET A 1 -36.44 -46.38 -28.00
CA MET A 1 -36.39 -45.10 -27.24
C MET A 1 -35.22 -44.97 -26.25
N CYS A 2 -34.69 -46.06 -25.65
CA CYS A 2 -33.63 -45.97 -24.61
C CYS A 2 -32.24 -45.44 -25.06
N ARG A 3 -31.80 -45.63 -26.31
CA ARG A 3 -30.48 -45.14 -26.77
C ARG A 3 -30.38 -43.62 -26.92
N ARG A 4 -31.49 -42.95 -27.24
CA ARG A 4 -31.53 -41.49 -27.47
C ARG A 4 -31.38 -40.71 -26.15
N CYS A 5 -31.93 -41.23 -25.06
CA CYS A 5 -31.79 -40.69 -23.70
C CYS A 5 -30.33 -40.80 -23.19
N SER A 6 -29.66 -41.93 -23.45
CA SER A 6 -28.25 -42.12 -23.07
C SER A 6 -27.29 -41.15 -23.78
N ILE A 7 -27.56 -40.80 -25.05
CA ILE A 7 -26.74 -39.85 -25.81
C ILE A 7 -26.95 -38.42 -25.28
N ILE A 8 -28.20 -38.02 -25.01
CA ILE A 8 -28.52 -36.70 -24.45
C ILE A 8 -27.88 -36.52 -23.07
N CYS A 9 -27.91 -37.53 -22.19
CA CYS A 9 -27.23 -37.45 -20.89
C CYS A 9 -25.71 -37.27 -21.03
N LYS A 10 -25.06 -37.92 -21.99
CA LYS A 10 -23.62 -37.75 -22.26
C LYS A 10 -23.30 -36.34 -22.77
N ILE A 11 -24.14 -35.80 -23.67
CA ILE A 11 -23.98 -34.44 -24.18
C ILE A 11 -24.17 -33.42 -23.04
N ILE A 12 -25.22 -33.57 -22.23
CA ILE A 12 -25.47 -32.69 -21.07
C ILE A 12 -24.30 -32.76 -20.10
N LEU A 13 -23.77 -33.95 -19.82
CA LEU A 13 -22.59 -34.12 -18.96
C LEU A 13 -21.37 -33.38 -19.51
N CYS A 14 -21.08 -33.49 -20.81
CA CYS A 14 -19.99 -32.75 -21.44
C CYS A 14 -20.18 -31.23 -21.36
N VAL A 15 -21.40 -30.75 -21.58
CA VAL A 15 -21.74 -29.32 -21.48
C VAL A 15 -21.55 -28.84 -20.04
N VAL A 16 -22.10 -29.55 -19.06
CA VAL A 16 -21.96 -29.19 -17.64
C VAL A 16 -20.49 -29.18 -17.22
N LEU A 17 -19.69 -30.18 -17.63
CA LEU A 17 -18.25 -30.21 -17.35
C LEU A 17 -17.50 -29.04 -17.99
N SER A 18 -17.86 -28.65 -19.22
CA SER A 18 -17.26 -27.50 -19.88
C SER A 18 -17.60 -26.18 -19.19
N LEU A 19 -18.84 -26.02 -18.71
CA LEU A 19 -19.26 -24.85 -17.93
C LEU A 19 -18.52 -24.78 -16.59
N ILE A 20 -18.39 -25.92 -15.90
CA ILE A 20 -17.62 -26.00 -14.66
C ILE A 20 -16.15 -25.59 -14.92
N ALA A 21 -15.53 -26.08 -15.99
CA ALA A 21 -14.17 -25.71 -16.35
C ALA A 21 -14.02 -24.20 -16.61
N LEU A 22 -14.98 -23.58 -17.29
CA LEU A 22 -14.98 -22.13 -17.52
C LEU A 22 -15.06 -21.33 -16.22
N VAL A 23 -15.89 -21.76 -15.26
CA VAL A 23 -15.98 -21.14 -13.93
C VAL A 23 -14.63 -21.22 -13.18
N PHE A 24 -13.96 -22.37 -13.22
CA PHE A 24 -12.64 -22.52 -12.62
C PHE A 24 -11.58 -21.61 -13.28
N ILE A 25 -11.59 -21.50 -14.61
CA ILE A 25 -10.68 -20.61 -15.34
C ILE A 25 -10.93 -19.14 -14.96
N ALA A 26 -12.20 -18.72 -14.91
CA ALA A 26 -12.57 -17.36 -14.52
C ALA A 26 -12.12 -17.02 -13.08
N PHE A 27 -12.32 -17.96 -12.14
CA PHE A 27 -11.85 -17.79 -10.77
C PHE A 27 -10.31 -17.70 -10.67
N GLY A 28 -9.60 -18.52 -11.44
CA GLY A 28 -8.14 -18.46 -11.55
C GLY A 28 -7.67 -17.12 -12.11
N TYR A 29 -8.31 -16.62 -13.18
CA TYR A 29 -8.01 -15.33 -13.78
C TYR A 29 -8.19 -14.16 -12.82
N LEU A 30 -9.29 -14.13 -12.06
CA LEU A 30 -9.52 -13.08 -11.06
C LEU A 30 -8.48 -13.09 -9.93
N SER A 31 -8.02 -14.27 -9.53
CA SER A 31 -6.96 -14.42 -8.52
C SER A 31 -5.63 -13.88 -9.02
N ILE A 32 -5.30 -14.11 -10.30
CA ILE A 32 -4.11 -13.55 -10.96
C ILE A 32 -4.23 -12.02 -11.04
N LEU A 33 -5.35 -11.51 -11.54
CA LEU A 33 -5.60 -10.07 -11.68
C LEU A 33 -5.47 -9.33 -10.33
N ARG A 34 -6.03 -9.89 -9.26
CA ARG A 34 -5.85 -9.38 -7.89
C ARG A 34 -4.39 -9.30 -7.50
N GLY A 35 -3.62 -10.35 -7.79
CA GLY A 35 -2.20 -10.43 -7.52
C GLY A 35 -1.43 -9.34 -8.26
N GLU A 36 -1.71 -9.15 -9.54
CA GLU A 36 -1.08 -8.12 -10.38
C GLU A 36 -1.34 -6.71 -9.85
N MET A 37 -2.59 -6.37 -9.50
CA MET A 37 -2.91 -5.06 -8.92
C MET A 37 -2.16 -4.79 -7.62
N LEU A 38 -2.02 -5.80 -6.76
CA LEU A 38 -1.25 -5.68 -5.51
C LEU A 38 0.24 -5.49 -5.78
N VAL A 39 0.80 -6.24 -6.73
CA VAL A 39 2.21 -6.15 -7.12
C VAL A 39 2.51 -4.77 -7.70
N GLU A 40 1.65 -4.25 -8.59
CA GLU A 40 1.82 -2.92 -9.16
C GLU A 40 1.85 -1.83 -8.09
N ARG A 41 0.89 -1.87 -7.15
CA ARG A 41 0.84 -0.91 -6.03
C ARG A 41 2.08 -1.00 -5.15
N LYS A 42 2.50 -2.20 -4.78
CA LYS A 42 3.72 -2.40 -4.00
C LYS A 42 4.95 -1.84 -4.73
N SER A 43 5.08 -2.11 -6.02
CA SER A 43 6.16 -1.58 -6.86
C SER A 43 6.16 -0.04 -6.88
N ARG A 44 4.98 0.58 -6.97
CA ARG A 44 4.83 2.04 -6.89
C ARG A 44 5.31 2.59 -5.54
N LEU A 45 4.93 1.96 -4.42
CA LEU A 45 5.37 2.38 -3.08
C LEU A 45 6.90 2.32 -2.94
N VAL A 46 7.54 1.26 -3.43
CA VAL A 46 9.00 1.13 -3.44
C VAL A 46 9.64 2.28 -4.23
N ASN A 47 9.13 2.54 -5.44
CA ASN A 47 9.64 3.62 -6.29
C ASN A 47 9.51 5.01 -5.64
N ILE A 48 8.40 5.28 -4.94
CA ILE A 48 8.21 6.54 -4.19
C ILE A 48 9.24 6.65 -3.06
N ILE A 49 9.49 5.55 -2.35
CA ILE A 49 10.42 5.53 -1.22
C ILE A 49 11.88 5.66 -1.67
N ASP A 50 12.27 5.04 -2.78
CA ASP A 50 13.62 5.20 -3.34
C ASP A 50 13.88 6.66 -3.76
N LYS A 51 12.87 7.32 -4.37
CA LYS A 51 12.95 8.75 -4.69
C LYS A 51 13.02 9.63 -3.43
N THR A 52 12.24 9.28 -2.40
CA THR A 52 12.24 9.97 -1.10
C THR A 52 13.61 9.88 -0.43
N GLU A 53 14.21 8.68 -0.42
CA GLU A 53 15.54 8.45 0.12
C GLU A 53 16.60 9.26 -0.64
N ALA A 54 16.54 9.31 -1.97
CA ALA A 54 17.46 10.11 -2.77
C ALA A 54 17.37 11.62 -2.44
N ILE A 55 16.19 12.13 -2.10
CA ILE A 55 16.02 13.49 -1.60
C ILE A 55 16.74 13.64 -0.25
N PHE A 56 16.49 12.75 0.71
CA PHE A 56 17.11 12.82 2.03
C PHE A 56 18.63 12.75 1.95
N GLN A 57 19.17 11.80 1.17
CA GLN A 57 20.62 11.69 0.93
C GLN A 57 21.20 12.96 0.32
N ARG A 58 20.52 13.58 -0.65
CA ARG A 58 20.99 14.83 -1.26
C ARG A 58 21.07 15.98 -0.26
N TYR A 59 20.06 16.12 0.59
CA TYR A 59 20.04 17.18 1.59
C TYR A 59 21.00 16.90 2.76
N ASP A 60 21.21 15.62 3.10
CA ASP A 60 22.24 15.23 4.05
C ASP A 60 23.64 15.57 3.54
N LEU A 61 23.90 15.40 2.23
CA LEU A 61 25.15 15.85 1.62
C LEU A 61 25.35 17.38 1.74
N TYR A 62 24.31 18.20 1.55
CA TYR A 62 24.40 19.65 1.74
C TYR A 62 24.67 20.04 3.20
N TYR A 63 24.15 19.27 4.15
CA TYR A 63 24.47 19.44 5.56
C TYR A 63 25.94 19.06 5.84
N GLN A 64 26.38 17.88 5.40
CA GLN A 64 27.75 17.39 5.59
C GLN A 64 28.80 18.30 4.93
N SER A 65 28.46 18.95 3.81
CA SER A 65 29.34 19.91 3.13
C SER A 65 29.30 21.32 3.74
N GLY A 66 28.49 21.56 4.78
CA GLY A 66 28.33 22.86 5.43
C GLY A 66 27.58 23.91 4.61
N VAL A 67 26.90 23.51 3.53
CA VAL A 67 26.10 24.42 2.69
C VAL A 67 24.79 24.81 3.39
N LEU A 68 24.22 23.87 4.15
CA LEU A 68 23.01 24.08 4.96
C LEU A 68 23.27 23.67 6.41
N SER A 69 22.58 24.31 7.35
CA SER A 69 22.44 23.74 8.70
C SER A 69 21.61 22.46 8.65
N LEU A 70 21.71 21.61 9.67
CA LEU A 70 20.89 20.38 9.77
C LEU A 70 19.39 20.70 9.66
N GLU A 71 18.93 21.70 10.40
CA GLU A 71 17.54 22.16 10.39
C GLU A 71 17.10 22.63 8.99
N GLN A 72 17.95 23.40 8.30
CA GLN A 72 17.66 23.86 6.94
C GLN A 72 17.59 22.70 5.95
N ALA A 73 18.51 21.74 6.06
CA ALA A 73 18.54 20.55 5.21
C ALA A 73 17.28 19.70 5.40
N GLN A 74 16.91 19.40 6.65
CA GLN A 74 15.72 18.65 7.01
C GLN A 74 14.44 19.35 6.55
N LYS A 75 14.29 20.65 6.84
CA LYS A 75 13.13 21.43 6.43
C LYS A 75 12.96 21.46 4.91
N GLN A 76 14.04 21.71 4.18
CA GLN A 76 13.97 21.74 2.72
C GLN A 76 13.72 20.34 2.14
N ALA A 77 14.27 19.28 2.73
CA ALA A 77 14.00 17.91 2.31
C ALA A 77 12.51 17.57 2.42
N LEU A 78 11.88 17.88 3.56
CA LEU A 78 10.45 17.66 3.78
C LEU A 78 9.59 18.48 2.80
N GLN A 79 9.95 19.73 2.53
CA GLN A 79 9.26 20.57 1.56
C GLN A 79 9.29 19.97 0.13
N ARG A 80 10.36 19.28 -0.24
CA ARG A 80 10.48 18.62 -1.55
C ARG A 80 9.60 17.39 -1.71
N LEU A 81 9.14 16.77 -0.62
CA LEU A 81 8.24 15.60 -0.70
C LEU A 81 6.93 15.93 -1.39
N SER A 82 6.45 17.17 -1.26
CA SER A 82 5.24 17.66 -1.93
C SER A 82 5.33 17.66 -3.46
N LEU A 83 6.56 17.66 -4.01
CA LEU A 83 6.81 17.59 -5.46
C LEU A 83 6.82 16.15 -5.98
N LEU A 84 6.81 15.15 -5.10
CA LEU A 84 6.58 13.75 -5.46
C LEU A 84 5.07 13.47 -5.52
N ASP A 85 4.68 12.21 -5.73
CA ASP A 85 3.32 11.73 -5.43
C ASP A 85 3.09 11.76 -3.91
N GLY A 86 3.11 12.97 -3.34
CA GLY A 86 3.22 13.24 -1.92
C GLY A 86 2.11 12.61 -1.10
N ASN A 87 0.91 12.47 -1.68
CA ASN A 87 -0.29 11.92 -1.02
C ASN A 87 -0.09 10.51 -0.41
N TYR A 88 0.97 9.80 -0.76
CA TYR A 88 1.29 8.51 -0.16
C TYR A 88 2.27 8.58 1.02
N ILE A 89 3.05 9.66 1.13
CA ILE A 89 4.25 9.75 1.98
C ILE A 89 3.91 10.23 3.40
N PHE A 90 4.53 9.59 4.39
CA PHE A 90 4.57 10.03 5.78
C PHE A 90 6.01 9.93 6.32
N VAL A 91 6.37 10.81 7.25
CA VAL A 91 7.68 10.86 7.90
C VAL A 91 7.52 11.19 9.37
N PHE A 92 8.19 10.46 10.25
CA PHE A 92 8.21 10.71 11.68
C PHE A 92 9.60 10.41 12.26
N ASP A 93 9.96 11.07 13.37
CA ASP A 93 11.24 10.87 14.05
C ASP A 93 11.21 9.71 15.06
N ASP A 94 12.35 9.47 15.73
CA ASP A 94 12.51 8.42 16.75
C ASP A 94 11.63 8.63 18.00
N ASP A 95 11.19 9.86 18.24
CA ASP A 95 10.26 10.21 19.33
C ASP A 95 8.78 10.11 18.89
N TYR A 96 8.54 9.65 17.66
CA TYR A 96 7.22 9.55 17.02
C TYR A 96 6.54 10.89 16.81
N THR A 97 7.31 11.96 16.63
CA THR A 97 6.80 13.24 16.14
C THR A 97 6.57 13.11 14.64
N LEU A 98 5.33 13.31 14.20
CA LEU A 98 4.99 13.30 12.77
C LEU A 98 5.50 14.60 12.13
N LEU A 99 6.41 14.48 11.18
CA LEU A 99 7.07 15.60 10.50
C LEU A 99 6.43 15.91 9.14
N ALA A 100 5.89 14.88 8.49
CA ALA A 100 5.15 15.02 7.25
C ALA A 100 4.07 13.95 7.10
N SER A 101 2.95 14.33 6.50
CA SER A 101 1.82 13.46 6.21
C SER A 101 1.20 13.86 4.88
N LEU A 102 0.82 12.87 4.07
CA LEU A 102 0.36 13.09 2.69
C LEU A 102 1.33 13.98 1.90
N GLY A 103 2.63 13.85 2.18
CA GLY A 103 3.71 14.57 1.48
C GLY A 103 3.78 16.07 1.78
N SER A 104 2.96 16.55 2.72
CA SER A 104 2.99 17.91 3.24
C SER A 104 3.66 17.92 4.60
N VAL A 105 4.40 18.98 4.90
CA VAL A 105 4.97 19.22 6.23
C VAL A 105 3.82 19.33 7.23
N ASP A 106 3.96 18.67 8.38
CA ASP A 106 3.01 18.81 9.48
C ASP A 106 3.54 19.82 10.49
N ASP A 107 3.13 21.09 10.34
CA ASP A 107 3.57 22.17 11.22
C ASP A 107 3.10 21.98 12.68
N SER A 108 2.09 21.12 12.92
CA SER A 108 1.59 20.84 14.27
C SER A 108 2.45 19.82 15.03
N ASN A 109 3.31 19.08 14.32
CA ASN A 109 4.23 18.08 14.88
C ASN A 109 3.58 17.17 15.94
N PRO A 110 2.47 16.49 15.63
CA PRO A 110 1.76 15.70 16.62
C PRO A 110 2.56 14.45 16.97
N ASN A 111 2.50 14.04 18.24
CA ASN A 111 3.07 12.76 18.65
C ASN A 111 2.11 11.61 18.27
N VAL A 112 2.57 10.70 17.42
CA VAL A 112 1.77 9.59 16.89
C VAL A 112 2.09 8.25 17.56
N LYS A 113 2.89 8.24 18.63
CA LYS A 113 3.31 7.02 19.33
C LYS A 113 2.13 6.17 19.78
N MET A 114 1.09 6.81 20.31
CA MET A 114 -0.07 6.14 20.91
C MET A 114 -1.22 5.92 19.91
N LEU A 115 -1.02 6.20 18.62
CA LEU A 115 -2.06 6.03 17.62
C LEU A 115 -2.24 4.54 17.31
N GLN A 116 -3.43 4.03 17.64
CA GLN A 116 -3.84 2.65 17.42
C GLN A 116 -4.70 2.50 16.17
N ASP A 117 -4.59 1.35 15.51
CA ASP A 117 -5.57 0.93 14.51
C ASP A 117 -6.83 0.31 15.16
N THR A 118 -7.79 -0.13 14.35
CA THR A 118 -9.01 -0.78 14.82
C THR A 118 -8.78 -2.11 15.54
N ASN A 119 -7.62 -2.72 15.39
CA ASN A 119 -7.25 -3.97 16.08
C ASN A 119 -6.56 -3.68 17.43
N GLY A 120 -6.29 -2.42 17.75
CA GLY A 120 -5.58 -2.00 18.96
C GLY A 120 -4.05 -1.92 18.77
N ASP A 121 -3.55 -2.15 17.55
CA ASP A 121 -2.12 -2.17 17.27
C ASP A 121 -1.59 -0.74 17.12
N PHE A 122 -0.49 -0.43 17.82
CA PHE A 122 0.20 0.86 17.72
C PHE A 122 0.89 1.00 16.35
N THR A 123 0.19 1.63 15.40
CA THR A 123 0.55 1.59 13.98
C THR A 123 1.97 2.13 13.73
N TYR A 124 2.30 3.30 14.28
CA TYR A 124 3.61 3.92 14.06
C TYR A 124 4.73 3.19 14.79
N GLN A 125 4.48 2.60 15.96
CA GLN A 125 5.45 1.75 16.66
C GLN A 125 5.77 0.49 15.86
N MET A 126 4.75 -0.19 15.36
CA MET A 126 4.92 -1.37 14.51
C MET A 126 5.74 -1.03 13.25
N ILE A 127 5.39 0.06 12.55
CA ILE A 127 6.13 0.51 11.35
C ILE A 127 7.59 0.80 11.69
N HIS A 128 7.82 1.52 12.79
CA HIS A 128 9.15 1.90 13.24
C HIS A 128 10.04 0.70 13.54
N GLU A 129 9.52 -0.26 14.31
CA GLU A 129 10.27 -1.46 14.69
C GLU A 129 10.59 -2.34 13.48
N GLN A 130 9.66 -2.49 12.54
CA GLN A 130 9.95 -3.23 11.30
C GLN A 130 10.96 -2.49 10.41
N ALA A 131 10.87 -1.16 10.31
CA ALA A 131 11.80 -0.36 9.50
C ALA A 131 13.23 -0.32 10.09
N LYS A 132 13.38 -0.50 11.40
CA LYS A 132 14.70 -0.64 12.07
C LYS A 132 15.39 -1.95 11.72
N GLN A 133 14.64 -3.04 11.58
CA GLN A 133 15.20 -4.39 11.42
C GLN A 133 15.78 -4.63 10.02
N LEU A 134 15.29 -3.92 9.00
CA LEU A 134 15.60 -4.18 7.60
C LEU A 134 16.13 -2.94 6.89
N THR A 135 17.38 -3.00 6.43
CA THR A 135 17.99 -1.96 5.57
C THR A 135 17.29 -1.86 4.21
N ALA A 136 16.80 -2.98 3.68
CA ALA A 136 16.10 -3.06 2.41
C ALA A 136 14.62 -2.62 2.47
N GLY A 137 14.19 -1.95 3.55
CA GLY A 137 12.79 -1.56 3.77
C GLY A 137 11.84 -2.74 4.00
N THR A 138 10.61 -2.44 4.41
CA THR A 138 9.62 -3.46 4.80
C THR A 138 8.22 -3.06 4.38
N PHE A 139 7.39 -4.05 4.03
CA PHE A 139 5.96 -3.85 3.82
C PHE A 139 5.20 -4.11 5.11
N VAL A 140 4.34 -3.17 5.50
CA VAL A 140 3.50 -3.26 6.69
C VAL A 140 2.04 -3.13 6.27
N SER A 141 1.18 -4.05 6.70
CA SER A 141 -0.27 -3.99 6.46
C SER A 141 -0.98 -3.68 7.77
N TYR A 142 -1.89 -2.71 7.75
CA TYR A 142 -2.63 -2.25 8.93
C TYR A 142 -3.96 -1.61 8.51
N CYS A 143 -4.80 -1.34 9.49
CA CYS A 143 -6.05 -0.64 9.29
C CYS A 143 -5.85 0.86 9.57
N PHE A 144 -6.29 1.75 8.67
CA PHE A 144 -6.15 3.19 8.90
C PHE A 144 -7.40 3.95 8.42
N PRO A 145 -7.84 5.00 9.14
CA PRO A 145 -8.99 5.80 8.73
C PRO A 145 -8.70 6.62 7.47
N LEU A 146 -9.66 6.67 6.54
CA LEU A 146 -9.53 7.46 5.30
C LEU A 146 -9.34 8.97 5.57
N PHE A 147 -9.94 9.45 6.65
CA PHE A 147 -9.84 10.81 7.18
C PHE A 147 -10.19 10.78 8.67
N ILE A 148 -9.96 11.88 9.39
CA ILE A 148 -10.25 11.97 10.83
C ILE A 148 -11.75 11.69 11.09
N GLY A 149 -12.05 10.63 11.83
CA GLY A 149 -13.43 10.18 12.10
C GLY A 149 -14.09 9.37 10.98
N GLY A 150 -13.38 9.09 9.89
CA GLY A 150 -13.87 8.31 8.76
C GLY A 150 -13.81 6.79 8.96
N LYS A 151 -14.34 6.05 7.99
CA LYS A 151 -14.25 4.59 7.96
C LYS A 151 -12.79 4.15 7.94
N THR A 152 -12.46 3.18 8.78
CA THR A 152 -11.16 2.51 8.76
C THR A 152 -11.14 1.43 7.70
N VAL A 153 -10.09 1.44 6.88
CA VAL A 153 -9.90 0.50 5.77
C VAL A 153 -8.47 -0.03 5.75
N ARG A 154 -8.26 -1.15 5.02
CA ARG A 154 -6.94 -1.77 4.92
C ARG A 154 -6.00 -0.87 4.12
N LYS A 155 -4.81 -0.63 4.70
CA LYS A 155 -3.70 0.11 4.10
C LYS A 155 -2.46 -0.78 4.10
N ILE A 156 -1.67 -0.68 3.04
CA ILE A 156 -0.33 -1.23 3.00
C ILE A 156 0.67 -0.10 2.82
N SER A 157 1.73 -0.09 3.62
CA SER A 157 2.86 0.81 3.46
C SER A 157 4.14 0.06 3.14
N TYR A 158 5.05 0.71 2.44
CA TYR A 158 6.45 0.34 2.37
C TYR A 158 7.24 1.41 3.12
N SER A 159 8.08 0.98 4.07
CA SER A 159 8.74 1.88 5.01
C SER A 159 10.22 1.56 5.17
N LYS A 160 11.02 2.61 5.35
CA LYS A 160 12.47 2.56 5.57
C LYS A 160 12.86 3.51 6.70
N ARG A 161 14.07 3.32 7.22
CA ARG A 161 14.70 4.19 8.21
C ARG A 161 15.83 4.97 7.55
N PHE A 162 15.94 6.26 7.88
CA PHE A 162 17.06 7.13 7.52
C PHE A 162 17.84 7.47 8.80
N PRO A 163 18.87 6.67 9.16
CA PRO A 163 19.49 6.76 10.48
C PRO A 163 20.17 8.10 10.77
N ALA A 164 20.72 8.76 9.75
CA ALA A 164 21.44 10.02 9.91
C ALA A 164 20.60 11.11 10.58
N TRP A 165 19.28 11.10 10.37
CA TRP A 165 18.34 12.06 10.96
C TRP A 165 17.38 11.44 11.97
N GLY A 166 17.53 10.15 12.29
CA GLY A 166 16.58 9.44 13.17
C GLY A 166 15.16 9.37 12.59
N TRP A 167 15.01 9.39 11.27
CA TRP A 167 13.70 9.42 10.62
C TRP A 167 13.24 8.03 10.19
N THR A 168 11.97 7.75 10.38
CA THR A 168 11.24 6.68 9.71
C THR A 168 10.32 7.30 8.68
N TYR A 169 10.37 6.77 7.46
CA TYR A 169 9.59 7.28 6.35
C TYR A 169 8.94 6.14 5.60
N GLY A 170 7.74 6.40 5.07
CA GLY A 170 6.96 5.39 4.39
C GLY A 170 6.06 6.00 3.33
N ALA A 171 5.71 5.18 2.35
CA ALA A 171 4.65 5.47 1.41
C ALA A 171 3.57 4.40 1.60
N GLY A 172 2.29 4.77 1.65
CA GLY A 172 1.23 3.79 1.84
C GLY A 172 -0.04 4.09 1.07
N VAL A 173 -0.68 3.03 0.58
CA VAL A 173 -1.88 3.07 -0.24
C VAL A 173 -2.98 2.21 0.37
N TYR A 174 -4.22 2.69 0.31
CA TYR A 174 -5.38 1.90 0.67
C TYR A 174 -5.61 0.79 -0.37
N ILE A 175 -6.09 -0.37 0.07
CA ILE A 175 -6.24 -1.56 -0.80
C ILE A 175 -7.64 -2.19 -0.75
N ASP A 176 -8.64 -1.48 -0.21
CA ASP A 176 -10.03 -1.98 -0.21
C ASP A 176 -10.68 -1.92 -1.60
N ASP A 177 -10.26 -0.97 -2.43
CA ASP A 177 -10.73 -0.76 -3.79
C ASP A 177 -10.29 -1.86 -4.74
N ILE A 178 -9.26 -2.65 -4.38
CA ILE A 178 -8.92 -3.88 -5.09
C ILE A 178 -10.06 -4.89 -4.95
N ASP A 179 -10.59 -5.05 -3.74
CA ASP A 179 -11.70 -5.97 -3.48
C ASP A 179 -12.98 -5.49 -4.18
N SER A 180 -13.24 -4.18 -4.20
CA SER A 180 -14.39 -3.62 -4.92
C SER A 180 -14.25 -3.74 -6.45
N SER A 181 -13.06 -3.51 -7.01
CA SER A 181 -12.80 -3.66 -8.45
C SER A 181 -13.02 -5.11 -8.93
N ILE A 182 -12.59 -6.07 -8.13
CA ILE A 182 -12.83 -7.50 -8.40
C ILE A 182 -14.32 -7.83 -8.33
N SER A 183 -15.03 -7.28 -7.34
CA SER A 183 -16.47 -7.49 -7.16
C SER A 183 -17.29 -6.91 -8.33
N HIS A 184 -16.94 -5.72 -8.82
CA HIS A 184 -17.56 -5.14 -10.01
C HIS A 184 -17.32 -5.98 -11.27
N THR A 185 -16.10 -6.52 -11.41
CA THR A 185 -15.78 -7.43 -12.53
C THR A 185 -16.67 -8.68 -12.47
N LEU A 186 -16.83 -9.29 -11.28
CA LEU A 186 -17.72 -10.43 -11.08
C LEU A 186 -19.17 -10.16 -11.48
N ILE A 187 -19.73 -9.00 -11.08
CA ILE A 187 -21.11 -8.61 -11.42
C ILE A 187 -21.27 -8.46 -12.94
N SER A 188 -20.31 -7.83 -13.63
CA SER A 188 -20.38 -7.69 -15.08
C SER A 188 -20.28 -9.02 -15.83
N PHE A 189 -19.57 -10.02 -15.27
CA PHE A 189 -19.52 -11.36 -15.85
C PHE A 189 -20.86 -12.10 -15.65
N ASP A 190 -21.53 -11.91 -14.51
CA ASP A 190 -22.84 -12.52 -14.24
C ASP A 190 -23.92 -11.97 -15.20
N GLU A 191 -23.92 -10.66 -15.46
CA GLU A 191 -24.82 -10.02 -16.45
C GLU A 191 -24.57 -10.46 -17.90
N LEU A 192 -23.36 -10.95 -18.22
CA LEU A 192 -23.02 -11.48 -19.55
C LEU A 192 -23.38 -12.96 -19.74
N VAL A 193 -23.62 -13.68 -18.65
CA VAL A 193 -23.87 -15.14 -18.65
C VAL A 193 -25.36 -15.48 -18.51
N VAL A 194 -26.21 -14.50 -18.19
CA VAL A 194 -27.69 -14.60 -18.18
C VAL A 194 -28.27 -14.12 -19.51
#